data_AF-A0A366DZA1-F1
#
_entry.id   AF-A0A366DZA1-F1
#
_cell.length_a   1.000
_cell.length_b   1.000
_cell.length_c   1.000
_cell.angle_alpha   90.00
_cell.angle_beta   90.00
_cell.angle_gamma   90.00
#
_symmetry.space_group_name_H-M   'P 1'
#
loop_
_entity.id
_entity.type
_entity.pdbx_description
1 polymer ?
#
loop_
_entity_poly.entity_id
_entity_poly.type
_entity_poly.pdbx_seq_one_letter_code
_entity_poly.pdbx_strand_id
1 'polypeptide(L)'
;MAVSIVVVILVSLLIGGSIYTFFTSKIYQRSYFSASIFAALLLVYLIVLIGFGFIYFWLSLHDVLLIEYSQPPEQFHLIELFAHAFYFSGVTLMTVGYGDITPIGWGRVIALVEALIGYILPAAFIFKLTQHGQAVQSNKKSSHSQGK
;
A
#
# COMPACT_ATOMS: atom_id res chain seq x y z
N MET A 1 -23.13 16.64 17.68
CA MET A 1 -23.48 15.36 17.03
C MET A 1 -23.97 15.57 15.60
N ALA A 2 -25.08 16.28 15.37
CA ALA A 2 -25.60 16.54 14.02
C ALA A 2 -24.60 17.27 13.09
N VAL A 3 -23.93 18.32 13.58
CA VAL A 3 -22.91 19.05 12.80
C VAL A 3 -21.75 18.15 12.40
N SER A 4 -21.22 17.33 13.32
CA SER A 4 -20.12 16.39 13.04
C SER A 4 -20.49 15.37 11.96
N ILE A 5 -21.72 14.85 11.97
CA ILE A 5 -22.22 13.90 10.96
C ILE A 5 -22.29 14.58 9.58
N VAL A 6 -22.81 15.81 9.52
CA VAL A 6 -22.89 16.57 8.26
C VAL A 6 -21.50 16.84 7.68
N VAL A 7 -20.51 17.18 8.53
CA VAL A 7 -19.12 17.39 8.07
C VAL A 7 -18.52 16.09 7.53
N VAL A 8 -18.69 14.95 8.22
CA VAL A 8 -18.17 13.65 7.76
C VAL A 8 -18.78 13.25 6.41
N ILE A 9 -20.10 13.46 6.22
CA ILE A 9 -20.78 13.17 4.95
C ILE A 9 -20.23 14.07 3.84
N LEU A 10 -20.10 15.38 4.10
CA LEU A 10 -19.58 16.33 3.11
C LEU A 10 -18.15 15.96 2.68
N VAL A 11 -17.27 15.67 3.63
CA VAL A 11 -15.87 15.26 3.35
C VAL A 11 -15.85 13.94 2.57
N SER A 12 -16.67 12.97 2.93
CA SER A 12 -16.76 11.69 2.21
C SER A 12 -17.23 11.87 0.77
N LEU A 13 -18.20 12.77 0.54
CA LEU A 13 -18.68 13.12 -0.81
C LEU A 13 -17.60 13.84 -1.63
N LEU A 14 -16.85 14.75 -1.01
CA LEU A 14 -15.76 15.47 -1.68
C LEU A 14 -14.63 14.52 -2.07
N ILE A 15 -14.22 13.62 -1.16
CA ILE A 15 -13.22 12.59 -1.44
C ILE A 15 -13.72 11.64 -2.54
N GLY A 16 -14.96 11.15 -2.43
CA GLY A 16 -15.58 10.29 -3.43
C GLY A 16 -15.67 10.94 -4.81
N GLY A 17 -16.04 12.22 -4.87
CA GLY A 17 -16.06 13.02 -6.09
C GLY A 17 -14.66 13.20 -6.69
N SER A 18 -13.65 13.48 -5.87
CA SER A 18 -12.25 13.61 -6.31
C SER A 18 -11.74 12.29 -6.91
N ILE A 19 -11.98 11.17 -6.24
CA ILE A 19 -11.64 9.83 -6.71
C ILE A 19 -12.40 9.52 -8.00
N TYR A 20 -13.72 9.73 -8.05
CA TYR A 20 -14.52 9.48 -9.25
C TYR A 20 -14.04 10.30 -10.45
N THR A 21 -13.69 11.57 -10.22
CA THR A 21 -13.15 12.45 -11.27
C THR A 21 -11.75 11.99 -11.70
N PHE A 22 -10.92 11.52 -10.78
CA PHE A 22 -9.60 10.96 -11.09
C PHE A 22 -9.71 9.71 -11.98
N PHE A 23 -10.63 8.80 -11.68
CA PHE A 23 -10.83 7.57 -12.46
C PHE A 23 -11.62 7.79 -13.77
N THR A 24 -12.56 8.75 -13.79
CA THR A 24 -13.47 8.98 -14.94
C THR A 24 -13.00 10.09 -15.87
N SER A 25 -12.16 11.02 -15.40
CA SER A 25 -11.69 12.10 -16.28
C SER A 25 -10.80 11.52 -17.38
N LYS A 26 -11.25 11.67 -18.63
CA LYS A 26 -10.43 11.48 -19.84
C LYS A 26 -9.33 12.56 -19.98
N ILE A 27 -9.02 13.31 -18.92
CA ILE A 27 -8.17 14.50 -18.94
C ILE A 27 -6.67 14.16 -19.03
N TYR A 28 -6.30 12.88 -18.92
CA TYR A 28 -4.92 12.41 -19.15
C TYR A 28 -4.70 11.66 -20.47
N GLN A 29 -5.43 12.05 -21.54
CA GLN A 29 -5.30 11.49 -22.90
C GLN A 29 -3.92 11.65 -23.57
N ARG A 30 -2.85 11.97 -22.84
CA ARG A 30 -1.50 12.20 -23.39
C ARG A 30 -0.33 11.73 -22.51
N SER A 31 -0.54 10.98 -21.42
CA SER A 31 0.60 10.45 -20.64
C SER A 31 0.37 9.05 -20.11
N TYR A 32 1.28 8.16 -20.51
CA TYR A 32 1.72 6.81 -20.10
C TYR A 32 1.18 6.08 -18.84
N PHE A 33 0.05 6.48 -18.24
CA PHE A 33 -0.55 5.75 -17.14
C PHE A 33 -1.18 4.45 -17.65
N SER A 34 -0.35 3.43 -17.79
CA SER A 34 -0.80 2.08 -18.08
C SER A 34 -1.46 1.53 -16.82
N ALA A 35 -2.78 1.35 -16.88
CA ALA A 35 -3.56 0.71 -15.81
C ALA A 35 -2.95 -0.64 -15.38
N SER A 36 -2.29 -1.35 -16.31
CA SER A 36 -1.56 -2.58 -16.04
C SER A 36 -0.38 -2.39 -15.07
N ILE A 37 0.38 -1.29 -15.19
CA ILE A 37 1.52 -1.00 -14.30
C ILE A 37 1.01 -0.62 -12.91
N PHE A 38 -0.09 0.15 -12.84
CA PHE A 38 -0.72 0.50 -11.57
C PHE A 38 -1.33 -0.73 -10.87
N ALA A 39 -2.04 -1.58 -11.61
CA ALA A 39 -2.56 -2.85 -11.09
C ALA A 39 -1.44 -3.78 -10.60
N ALA A 40 -0.31 -3.84 -11.32
CA ALA A 40 0.86 -4.58 -10.90
C ALA A 40 1.46 -4.03 -9.60
N LEU A 41 1.52 -2.70 -9.42
CA LEU A 41 1.96 -2.08 -8.17
C LEU A 41 1.06 -2.47 -7.00
N LEU A 42 -0.27 -2.34 -7.17
CA LEU A 42 -1.25 -2.71 -6.15
C LEU A 42 -1.12 -4.19 -5.78
N LEU A 43 -0.98 -5.06 -6.77
CA LEU A 43 -0.77 -6.49 -6.56
C LEU A 43 0.54 -6.78 -5.80
N VAL A 44 1.63 -6.09 -6.10
CA VAL A 44 2.87 -6.20 -5.32
C VAL A 44 2.67 -5.75 -3.88
N TYR A 45 2.00 -4.61 -3.65
CA TYR A 45 1.65 -4.17 -2.30
C TYR A 45 0.83 -5.21 -1.54
N LEU A 46 -0.18 -5.81 -2.18
CA LEU A 46 -0.99 -6.86 -1.55
C LEU A 46 -0.18 -8.10 -1.22
N ILE A 47 0.70 -8.54 -2.12
CA ILE A 47 1.56 -9.70 -1.87
C ILE A 47 2.51 -9.44 -0.69
N VAL A 48 3.12 -8.26 -0.63
CA VAL A 48 4.01 -7.87 0.47
C VAL A 48 3.21 -7.79 1.77
N LEU A 49 2.06 -7.13 1.78
CA LEU A 49 1.18 -7.02 2.94
C LEU A 49 0.76 -8.39 3.45
N ILE A 50 0.32 -9.29 2.56
CA ILE A 50 -0.10 -10.63 2.96
C ILE A 50 1.10 -11.44 3.47
N GLY A 51 2.25 -11.37 2.79
CA GLY A 51 3.46 -12.09 3.18
C GLY A 51 3.98 -11.68 4.56
N PHE A 52 4.14 -10.38 4.80
CA PHE A 52 4.56 -9.86 6.10
C PHE A 52 3.47 -10.03 7.17
N GLY A 53 2.19 -9.86 6.82
CA GLY A 53 1.07 -10.17 7.70
C GLY A 53 1.11 -11.59 8.25
N PHE A 54 1.41 -12.59 7.41
CA PHE A 54 1.62 -13.97 7.87
C PHE A 54 2.88 -14.15 8.72
N ILE A 55 3.98 -13.47 8.40
CA ILE A 55 5.20 -13.49 9.23
C ILE A 55 4.90 -12.95 10.63
N TYR A 56 4.21 -11.82 10.73
CA TYR A 56 3.82 -11.24 12.01
C TYR A 56 2.80 -12.08 12.75
N PHE A 57 1.85 -12.70 12.05
CA PHE A 57 0.91 -13.61 12.68
C PHE A 57 1.66 -14.77 13.33
N TRP A 58 2.62 -15.37 12.63
CA TRP A 58 3.50 -16.41 13.17
C TRP A 58 4.33 -15.91 14.37
N LEU A 59 4.91 -14.70 14.28
CA LEU A 59 5.65 -14.09 15.40
C LEU A 59 4.75 -13.80 16.62
N SER A 60 3.48 -13.45 16.38
CA SER A 60 2.49 -13.19 17.42
C SER A 60 2.17 -14.44 18.24
N LEU A 61 2.16 -15.62 17.60
CA LEU A 61 1.99 -16.90 18.29
C LEU A 61 3.17 -17.27 19.21
N HIS A 62 4.30 -16.58 19.08
CA HIS A 62 5.52 -16.79 19.88
C HIS A 62 5.81 -15.60 20.83
N ASP A 63 4.82 -14.74 21.09
CA ASP A 63 4.93 -13.57 21.97
C ASP A 63 6.00 -12.53 21.53
N VAL A 64 6.37 -12.51 20.24
CA VAL A 64 7.42 -11.60 19.70
C VAL A 64 6.87 -10.25 19.21
N LEU A 65 5.56 -10.03 19.33
CA LEU A 65 4.92 -8.74 19.05
C LEU A 65 4.32 -8.19 20.34
N LEU A 66 4.71 -6.97 20.73
CA LEU A 66 3.96 -6.24 21.75
C LEU A 66 2.71 -5.70 21.09
N ILE A 67 1.63 -6.46 21.22
CA ILE A 67 0.29 -5.89 21.19
C ILE A 67 0.16 -5.22 22.55
N GLU A 68 0.03 -3.89 22.60
CA GLU A 68 -0.26 -3.19 23.85
C GLU A 68 -1.65 -3.63 24.29
N TYR A 69 -1.69 -4.72 25.04
CA TYR A 69 -2.90 -5.26 25.56
C TYR A 69 -2.93 -4.97 27.05
N SER A 70 -3.97 -4.28 27.46
CA SER A 70 -4.39 -4.13 28.84
C SER A 70 -4.90 -5.46 29.44
N GLN A 71 -4.76 -6.59 28.72
CA GLN A 71 -5.07 -7.95 29.16
C GLN A 71 -3.95 -8.91 28.68
N PRO A 72 -3.78 -10.12 29.23
CA PRO A 72 -2.79 -11.07 28.75
C PRO A 72 -3.19 -11.77 27.42
N PRO A 73 -2.21 -12.21 26.58
CA PRO A 73 -2.42 -12.86 25.29
C PRO A 73 -3.24 -14.16 25.33
N GLU A 74 -3.38 -14.80 26.50
CA GLU A 74 -4.16 -16.03 26.68
C GLU A 74 -5.68 -15.88 26.44
N GLN A 75 -6.19 -14.64 26.36
CA GLN A 75 -7.62 -14.37 26.16
C GLN A 75 -8.01 -14.07 24.71
N PHE A 76 -7.03 -13.92 23.81
CA PHE A 76 -7.34 -13.58 22.43
C PHE A 76 -7.73 -14.79 21.61
N HIS A 77 -8.79 -14.63 20.85
CA HIS A 77 -9.10 -15.56 19.78
C HIS A 77 -8.08 -15.43 18.64
N LEU A 78 -7.74 -16.56 17.99
CA LEU A 78 -6.81 -16.61 16.84
C LEU A 78 -7.14 -15.60 15.73
N ILE A 79 -8.42 -15.26 15.57
CA ILE A 79 -8.89 -14.29 14.58
C ILE A 79 -8.43 -12.86 14.89
N GLU A 80 -8.32 -12.51 16.17
CA GLU A 80 -7.87 -11.18 16.61
C GLU A 80 -6.36 -11.04 16.40
N LEU A 81 -5.57 -12.05 16.76
CA LEU A 81 -4.14 -12.08 16.45
C LEU A 81 -3.88 -11.95 14.95
N PHE A 82 -4.68 -12.64 14.13
CA PHE A 82 -4.59 -12.54 12.68
C PHE A 82 -4.90 -11.12 12.19
N ALA A 83 -5.99 -10.52 12.67
CA ALA A 83 -6.36 -9.15 12.32
C ALA A 83 -5.29 -8.13 12.73
N HIS A 84 -4.77 -8.23 13.96
CA HIS A 84 -3.72 -7.35 14.47
C HIS A 84 -2.41 -7.48 13.69
N ALA A 85 -2.00 -8.69 13.31
CA ALA A 85 -0.81 -8.91 12.51
C ALA A 85 -0.91 -8.30 11.10
N PHE A 86 -2.05 -8.47 10.43
CA PHE A 86 -2.29 -7.88 9.11
C PHE A 86 -2.45 -6.37 9.17
N TYR A 87 -3.08 -5.85 10.23
CA TYR A 87 -3.14 -4.43 10.50
C TYR A 87 -1.72 -3.85 10.70
N PHE A 88 -0.89 -4.49 11.53
CA PHE A 88 0.50 -4.08 11.76
C PHE A 88 1.32 -4.07 10.47
N SER A 89 1.20 -5.10 9.63
CA SER A 89 1.84 -5.13 8.30
C SER A 89 1.36 -3.98 7.43
N GLY A 90 0.05 -3.74 7.35
CA GLY A 90 -0.51 -2.64 6.57
C GLY A 90 0.01 -1.27 7.00
N VAL A 91 -0.02 -0.96 8.30
CA VAL A 91 0.46 0.35 8.80
C VAL A 91 1.98 0.51 8.67
N THR A 92 2.74 -0.58 8.72
CA THR A 92 4.20 -0.56 8.54
C THR A 92 4.57 -0.40 7.07
N LEU A 93 3.97 -1.19 6.18
CA LEU A 93 4.19 -1.14 4.73
C LEU A 93 3.77 0.20 4.13
N MET A 94 2.68 0.79 4.62
CA MET A 94 2.23 2.12 4.22
C MET A 94 2.94 3.26 4.98
N THR A 95 3.87 2.94 5.87
CA THR A 95 4.63 3.90 6.68
C THR A 95 3.78 4.82 7.55
N VAL A 96 2.55 4.37 7.89
CA VAL A 96 1.63 5.10 8.77
C VAL A 96 2.10 5.03 10.22
N GLY A 97 2.40 3.82 10.69
CA GLY A 97 3.04 3.58 11.99
C GLY A 97 2.40 4.30 13.19
N TYR A 98 1.12 4.04 13.47
CA TYR A 98 0.41 4.70 14.59
C TYR A 98 1.07 4.49 15.97
N GLY A 99 1.82 3.38 16.13
CA GLY A 99 2.54 3.05 17.36
C GLY A 99 1.72 2.29 18.40
N ASP A 100 0.51 1.87 18.04
CA ASP A 100 -0.41 1.05 18.85
C ASP A 100 -0.01 -0.44 18.91
N ILE A 101 0.69 -0.93 17.89
CA ILE A 101 1.35 -2.23 17.89
C ILE A 101 2.84 -1.99 17.64
N THR A 102 3.69 -2.53 18.50
CA THR A 102 5.15 -2.35 18.38
C THR A 102 5.88 -3.69 18.31
N PRO A 103 6.81 -3.85 17.36
CA PRO A 103 7.57 -5.08 17.27
C PRO A 103 8.66 -5.12 18.34
N ILE A 104 8.91 -6.30 18.91
CA ILE A 104 10.04 -6.56 19.82
C ILE A 104 10.99 -7.61 19.28
N GLY A 105 12.18 -7.68 19.87
CA GLY A 105 13.22 -8.63 19.47
C GLY A 105 13.50 -8.56 17.96
N TRP A 106 13.45 -9.72 17.31
CA TRP A 106 13.66 -9.87 15.86
C TRP A 106 12.57 -9.23 15.00
N GLY A 107 11.37 -9.03 15.54
CA GLY A 107 10.29 -8.34 14.84
C GLY A 107 10.69 -6.92 14.39
N ARG A 108 11.59 -6.25 15.14
CA ARG A 108 12.07 -4.90 14.78
C ARG A 108 12.82 -4.88 13.46
N VAL A 109 13.69 -5.86 13.23
CA VAL A 109 14.46 -5.97 11.99
C VAL A 109 13.53 -6.26 10.82
N ILE A 110 12.55 -7.14 11.02
CA ILE A 110 11.54 -7.49 10.01
C ILE A 110 10.71 -6.25 9.63
N ALA A 111 10.24 -5.49 10.62
CA ALA A 111 9.48 -4.25 10.39
C ALA A 111 10.30 -3.17 9.68
N LEU A 112 11.60 -3.04 9.98
CA LEU A 112 12.49 -2.13 9.25
C LEU A 112 12.61 -2.52 7.77
N VAL A 113 12.74 -3.81 7.48
CA VAL A 113 12.81 -4.31 6.10
C VAL A 113 11.49 -4.06 5.36
N GLU A 114 10.36 -4.33 5.99
CA GLU A 114 9.04 -4.06 5.42
C GLU A 114 8.83 -2.58 5.11
N ALA A 115 9.16 -1.70 6.06
CA ALA A 115 9.05 -0.25 5.88
C ALA A 115 9.95 0.23 4.73
N LEU A 116 11.17 -0.31 4.61
CA LEU A 116 12.07 0.00 3.51
C LEU A 116 11.48 -0.42 2.15
N ILE A 117 10.87 -1.60 2.07
CA ILE A 117 10.17 -2.06 0.86
C ILE A 117 9.01 -1.11 0.54
N GLY A 118 8.18 -0.78 1.54
CA GLY A 118 7.06 0.16 1.41
C GLY A 118 7.45 1.53 0.87
N TYR A 119 8.63 2.02 1.27
CA TYR A 119 9.20 3.28 0.80
C TYR A 119 9.75 3.21 -0.62
N ILE A 120 10.37 2.09 -1.03
CA ILE A 120 11.01 1.93 -2.35
C ILE A 120 9.98 1.67 -3.45
N LEU A 121 8.87 0.97 -3.16
CA LEU A 121 7.88 0.56 -4.16
C LEU A 121 7.30 1.73 -5.00
N PRO A 122 6.90 2.88 -4.42
CA PRO A 122 6.42 4.03 -5.19
C PRO A 122 7.51 4.61 -6.11
N ALA A 123 8.77 4.67 -5.65
CA ALA A 123 9.88 5.15 -6.45
C ALA A 123 10.15 4.22 -7.66
N ALA A 124 10.13 2.90 -7.43
CA ALA A 124 10.28 1.90 -8.47
C ALA A 124 9.12 1.98 -9.50
N PHE A 125 7.90 2.27 -9.05
CA PHE A 125 6.76 2.49 -9.93
C PHE A 125 6.96 3.68 -10.87
N ILE A 126 7.39 4.83 -10.35
CA ILE A 126 7.67 6.04 -11.15
C ILE A 126 8.77 5.75 -12.18
N PHE A 127 9.82 5.03 -11.77
CA PHE A 127 10.88 4.62 -12.67
C PHE A 127 10.37 3.73 -13.82
N LYS A 128 9.53 2.72 -13.53
CA LYS A 128 8.92 1.90 -14.59
C LYS A 128 7.99 2.70 -15.50
N LEU A 129 7.21 3.62 -14.94
CA LEU A 129 6.30 4.48 -15.70
C LEU A 129 7.06 5.32 -16.73
N THR A 130 8.19 5.91 -16.33
CA THR A 130 9.03 6.74 -17.21
C THR A 130 9.72 5.93 -18.29
N GLN A 131 10.25 4.74 -17.98
CA GLN A 131 10.84 3.84 -18.97
C GLN A 131 9.84 3.38 -20.04
N HIS A 132 8.62 3.02 -19.62
CA HIS A 132 7.58 2.61 -20.56
C HIS A 132 7.22 3.75 -21.53
N GLY A 133 7.27 5.00 -21.05
CA GLY A 133 7.06 6.16 -21.92
C GLY A 133 8.16 6.41 -22.94
N GLN A 134 9.41 6.09 -22.62
CA GLN A 134 10.53 6.24 -23.55
C GLN A 134 10.54 5.16 -24.65
N ALA A 135 10.19 3.92 -24.32
CA ALA A 135 10.14 2.81 -25.28
C ALA A 135 9.09 3.06 -26.39
N VAL A 136 7.93 3.60 -26.04
CA VAL A 136 6.85 3.91 -27.00
C VAL A 136 7.24 5.03 -27.97
N GLN A 137 7.99 6.05 -27.52
CA GLN A 137 8.45 7.14 -28.40
C GLN A 137 9.58 6.71 -29.34
N SER A 138 10.49 5.84 -28.89
CA SER A 138 11.56 5.27 -29.72
C SER A 138 11.00 4.53 -30.94
N ASN A 139 10.00 3.67 -30.72
CA ASN A 139 9.39 2.87 -31.79
C ASN A 139 8.60 3.73 -32.81
N LYS A 140 8.07 4.88 -32.39
CA LYS A 140 7.35 5.80 -33.29
C LYS A 140 8.31 6.57 -34.23
N LYS A 141 9.54 6.86 -33.79
CA LYS A 141 10.56 7.52 -34.62
C LYS A 141 11.16 6.59 -35.68
N SER A 142 11.37 5.31 -35.38
CA SER A 142 11.89 4.33 -36.35
C SER A 142 10.90 4.01 -37.47
N SER A 143 9.60 3.91 -37.16
CA SER A 143 8.52 3.72 -38.15
C SER A 143 8.39 4.90 -39.14
N HIS A 144 8.63 6.14 -38.69
CA HIS A 144 8.57 7.32 -39.57
C HIS A 144 9.81 7.48 -40.46
N SER A 145 10.93 6.83 -40.12
CA SER A 145 12.17 6.88 -40.91
C SER A 145 12.27 5.78 -41.98
N GLN A 146 11.49 4.71 -41.91
CA GLN A 146 11.47 3.64 -42.92
C GLN A 146 10.37 3.82 -43.98
N GLY A 147 9.52 4.84 -43.87
CA GLY A 147 8.47 5.17 -44.84
C GLY A 147 8.84 6.25 -45.85
N LYS A 148 10.11 6.66 -45.91
CA LYS A 148 10.69 7.55 -46.94
C LYS A 148 11.77 6.78 -47.68
#